data_AF-A0A520FCU8-F1
#
_entry.id   AF-A0A520FCU8-F1
#
_cell.length_a   1.000
_cell.length_b   1.000
_cell.length_c   1.000
_cell.angle_alpha   90.00
_cell.angle_beta   90.00
_cell.angle_gamma   90.00
#
_symmetry.space_group_name_H-M   'P 1'
#
loop_
_entity.id
_entity.type
_entity.pdbx_description
1 polymer ?
#
loop_
_entity_poly.entity_id
_entity_poly.type
_entity_poly.pdbx_seq_one_letter_code
_entity_poly.pdbx_strand_id
1 'polypeptide(L)'
;MSDTAVGDAVARFASAWEASASAPDLAAYLPMSPALRRVTLIELVKVDLENRWLRGDHPKRLTEYCDELPELRRWPLPPDLLYEEFHIRRRSGESVEASEYTQNFPGQAGQLDELLGTGEYHSTALHRGETTLSVSPGSGGTLDDLEVGQRID
;
A
#
# COMPACT_ATOMS: atom_id res chain seq x y z
N MET A 1 -16.74 15.96 -6.09
CA MET A 1 -16.02 16.99 -5.29
C MET A 1 -15.25 16.38 -4.11
N SER A 2 -15.82 15.43 -3.36
CA SER A 2 -15.11 14.74 -2.26
C SER A 2 -13.89 13.92 -2.69
N ASP A 3 -14.00 13.24 -3.84
CA ASP A 3 -12.95 12.37 -4.40
C ASP A 3 -11.67 13.16 -4.75
N THR A 4 -11.84 14.33 -5.37
CA THR A 4 -10.75 15.24 -5.74
C THR A 4 -9.95 15.70 -4.51
N ALA A 5 -10.60 15.98 -3.39
CA ALA A 5 -9.90 16.44 -2.18
C ALA A 5 -9.06 15.34 -1.52
N VAL A 6 -9.51 14.08 -1.58
CA VAL A 6 -8.71 12.93 -1.12
C VAL A 6 -7.51 12.74 -2.06
N GLY A 7 -7.75 12.73 -3.38
CA GLY A 7 -6.69 12.61 -4.38
C GLY A 7 -5.62 13.69 -4.26
N ASP A 8 -6.01 14.95 -4.04
CA ASP A 8 -5.08 16.07 -3.88
C ASP A 8 -4.17 15.92 -2.64
N ALA A 9 -4.73 15.42 -1.53
CA ALA A 9 -3.97 15.18 -0.30
C ALA A 9 -2.96 14.04 -0.49
N VAL A 10 -3.40 12.94 -1.13
CA VAL A 10 -2.57 11.79 -1.48
C VAL A 10 -1.44 12.19 -2.43
N ALA A 11 -1.75 12.96 -3.48
CA ALA A 11 -0.76 13.44 -4.45
C ALA A 11 0.29 14.33 -3.79
N ARG A 12 -0.11 15.29 -2.94
CA ARG A 12 0.84 16.13 -2.19
C ARG A 12 1.75 15.32 -1.27
N PHE A 13 1.19 14.31 -0.59
CA PHE A 13 1.96 13.47 0.31
C PHE A 13 2.96 12.59 -0.44
N ALA A 14 2.56 12.01 -1.57
CA ALA A 14 3.46 11.25 -2.42
C ALA A 14 4.59 12.12 -2.99
N SER A 15 4.29 13.33 -3.47
CA SER A 15 5.33 14.27 -3.91
C SER A 15 6.29 14.66 -2.79
N ALA A 16 5.83 14.72 -1.53
CA ALA A 16 6.71 14.98 -0.39
C ALA A 16 7.67 13.82 -0.12
N TRP A 17 7.21 12.59 -0.29
CA TRP A 17 8.07 11.41 -0.30
C TRP A 17 9.10 11.50 -1.43
N GLU A 18 8.72 11.84 -2.66
CA GLU A 18 9.66 11.97 -3.79
C GLU A 18 10.72 13.08 -3.56
N ALA A 19 10.33 14.18 -2.92
CA ALA A 19 11.18 15.34 -2.72
C ALA A 19 12.23 15.19 -1.59
N SER A 20 12.11 14.16 -0.75
CA SER A 20 12.93 13.99 0.45
C SER A 20 13.29 12.52 0.70
N ALA A 21 14.49 12.27 1.24
CA ALA A 21 14.85 10.94 1.74
C ALA A 21 14.13 10.61 3.05
N SER A 22 13.91 11.61 3.90
CA SER A 22 13.24 11.45 5.20
C SER A 22 11.73 11.33 5.05
N ALA A 23 11.12 10.49 5.89
CA ALA A 23 9.68 10.29 5.91
C ALA A 23 8.91 11.59 6.26
N PRO A 24 7.95 12.03 5.42
CA PRO A 24 7.08 13.15 5.74
C PRO A 24 6.14 12.83 6.91
N ASP A 25 5.72 13.86 7.65
CA ASP A 25 4.69 13.73 8.67
C ASP A 25 3.31 13.51 8.02
N LEU A 26 2.78 12.30 8.12
CA LEU A 26 1.48 11.91 7.57
C LEU A 26 0.35 12.82 8.10
N ALA A 27 0.38 13.16 9.39
CA ALA A 27 -0.71 13.91 10.02
C ALA A 27 -0.87 15.32 9.43
N ALA A 28 0.21 15.90 8.90
CA ALA A 28 0.22 17.21 8.26
C ALA A 28 -0.58 17.27 6.94
N TYR A 29 -0.89 16.11 6.34
CA TYR A 29 -1.63 16.01 5.07
C TYR A 29 -3.11 15.64 5.28
N LEU A 30 -3.53 15.38 6.51
CA LEU A 30 -4.90 15.02 6.80
C LEU A 30 -5.83 16.23 6.76
N PRO A 31 -7.00 16.13 6.11
CA PRO A 31 -7.98 17.21 6.11
C PRO A 31 -8.58 17.39 7.50
N MET A 32 -9.01 18.64 7.79
CA MET A 32 -9.79 18.94 8.99
C MET A 32 -11.24 18.43 8.90
N SER A 33 -11.75 18.19 7.69
CA SER A 33 -13.11 17.69 7.46
C SER A 33 -13.27 16.24 7.96
N PRO A 34 -14.08 15.98 8.99
CA PRO A 34 -14.26 14.62 9.52
C PRO A 34 -14.81 13.64 8.48
N ALA A 35 -15.59 14.13 7.52
CA ALA A 35 -16.21 13.31 6.48
C ALA A 35 -15.19 12.68 5.53
N LEU A 36 -14.08 13.37 5.26
CA LEU A 36 -13.02 12.89 4.35
C LEU A 36 -11.84 12.29 5.11
N ARG A 37 -11.63 12.73 6.37
CA ARG A 37 -10.45 12.40 7.16
C ARG A 37 -10.16 10.90 7.23
N ARG A 38 -11.17 10.06 7.45
CA ARG A 38 -10.97 8.61 7.52
C ARG A 38 -10.47 8.03 6.19
N VAL A 39 -11.09 8.40 5.08
CA VAL A 39 -10.72 7.89 3.75
C VAL A 39 -9.32 8.38 3.40
N THR A 40 -9.04 9.67 3.59
CA THR A 40 -7.69 10.22 3.36
C THR A 40 -6.65 9.53 4.23
N LEU A 41 -6.94 9.30 5.52
CA LEU A 41 -6.02 8.62 6.43
C LEU A 41 -5.65 7.22 5.93
N ILE A 42 -6.62 6.41 5.51
CA ILE A 42 -6.37 5.07 4.97
C ILE A 42 -5.45 5.16 3.74
N GLU A 43 -5.76 6.07 2.81
CA GLU A 43 -4.99 6.22 1.57
C GLU A 43 -3.57 6.74 1.80
N LEU A 44 -3.38 7.67 2.75
CA LEU A 44 -2.05 8.14 3.13
C LEU A 44 -1.23 7.03 3.79
N VAL A 45 -1.83 6.19 4.64
CA VAL A 45 -1.12 5.05 5.27
C VAL A 45 -0.65 4.05 4.20
N LYS A 46 -1.44 3.79 3.15
CA LYS A 46 -1.01 2.93 2.02
C LYS A 46 0.24 3.50 1.34
N VAL A 47 0.23 4.78 0.97
CA VAL A 47 1.38 5.45 0.33
C VAL A 47 2.61 5.48 1.25
N ASP A 48 2.40 5.70 2.55
CA ASP A 48 3.47 5.77 3.54
C ASP A 48 4.13 4.40 3.75
N LEU A 49 3.32 3.33 3.87
CA LEU A 49 3.79 1.95 3.91
C LEU A 49 4.61 1.64 2.66
N GLU A 50 4.08 1.96 1.47
CA GLU A 50 4.77 1.70 0.21
C GLU A 50 6.17 2.31 0.19
N ASN A 51 6.26 3.61 0.47
CA ASN A 51 7.52 4.32 0.43
C ASN A 51 8.51 3.84 1.50
N ARG A 52 8.05 3.60 2.74
CA ARG A 52 8.91 3.14 3.84
C ARG A 52 9.54 1.79 3.56
N TRP A 53 8.75 0.83 3.11
CA TRP A 53 9.21 -0.54 2.88
C TRP A 53 10.02 -0.70 1.59
N LEU A 54 9.71 0.06 0.53
CA LEU A 54 10.50 0.05 -0.71
C LEU A 54 11.85 0.77 -0.55
N ARG A 55 11.93 1.82 0.27
CA ARG A 55 13.18 2.52 0.56
C ARG A 55 14.04 1.78 1.59
N GLY A 56 13.40 1.08 2.54
CA GLY A 56 14.07 0.25 3.54
C GLY A 56 14.66 1.00 4.74
N ASP A 57 14.69 2.34 4.73
CA ASP A 57 15.29 3.15 5.80
C ASP A 57 14.41 3.29 7.05
N HIS A 58 13.08 3.23 6.87
CA HIS A 58 12.12 3.51 7.94
C HIS A 58 10.90 2.56 7.90
N PRO A 59 11.09 1.23 7.83
CA PRO A 59 9.97 0.29 7.80
C PRO A 59 9.09 0.50 9.04
N LYS A 60 7.77 0.46 8.82
CA LYS A 60 6.79 0.70 9.87
C LYS A 60 5.59 -0.20 9.67
N ARG A 61 5.03 -0.67 10.77
CA ARG A 61 3.90 -1.58 10.79
C ARG A 61 2.56 -0.87 11.03
N LEU A 62 1.47 -1.46 10.56
CA LEU A 62 0.10 -1.01 10.82
C LEU A 62 -0.22 -0.91 12.31
N THR A 63 0.35 -1.79 13.14
CA THR A 63 0.24 -1.71 14.60
C THR A 63 0.82 -0.39 15.14
N GLU A 64 1.96 0.06 14.60
CA GLU A 64 2.61 1.31 15.00
C GLU A 64 1.82 2.54 14.51
N TYR A 65 1.24 2.50 13.31
CA TYR A 65 0.28 3.53 12.89
C TYR A 65 -0.93 3.58 13.82
N CYS A 66 -1.46 2.43 14.24
CA CYS A 66 -2.59 2.41 15.16
C CYS A 66 -2.24 2.98 16.55
N ASP A 67 -0.98 2.89 16.97
CA ASP A 67 -0.49 3.48 18.22
C ASP A 67 -0.30 4.99 18.11
N GLU A 68 0.27 5.47 17.01
CA GLU A 68 0.50 6.90 16.78
C GLU A 68 -0.76 7.67 16.36
N LEU A 69 -1.67 7.00 15.65
CA LEU A 69 -2.92 7.56 15.13
C LEU A 69 -4.09 6.73 15.69
N PRO A 70 -4.51 6.95 16.96
CA PRO A 70 -5.59 6.20 17.60
C PRO A 70 -6.92 6.27 16.83
N GLU A 71 -7.10 7.28 15.98
CA GLU A 71 -8.24 7.38 15.08
C GLU A 71 -8.39 6.21 14.10
N LEU A 72 -7.30 5.49 13.76
CA LEU A 72 -7.34 4.26 12.97
C LEU A 72 -8.08 3.13 13.68
N ARG A 73 -8.04 3.08 15.01
CA ARG A 73 -8.69 2.03 15.83
C ARG A 73 -10.18 2.29 16.05
N ARG A 74 -10.70 3.46 15.67
CA ARG A 74 -12.11 3.81 15.88
C ARG A 74 -13.06 3.01 14.98
N TRP A 75 -12.52 2.40 13.92
CA TRP A 75 -13.26 1.51 13.03
C TRP A 75 -12.41 0.28 12.70
N PRO A 76 -13.04 -0.83 12.27
CA PRO A 76 -12.29 -1.92 11.67
C PRO A 76 -11.40 -1.41 10.53
N LEU A 77 -10.12 -1.80 10.55
CA LEU A 77 -9.22 -1.54 9.43
C LEU A 77 -9.75 -2.22 8.17
N PRO A 78 -9.66 -1.58 6.99
CA PRO A 78 -10.02 -2.22 5.74
C PRO A 78 -9.15 -3.46 5.47
N PRO A 79 -9.71 -4.58 5.02
CA PRO A 79 -8.93 -5.77 4.65
C PRO A 79 -7.88 -5.48 3.57
N ASP A 80 -8.18 -4.58 2.64
CA ASP A 80 -7.22 -4.12 1.62
C ASP A 80 -5.98 -3.47 2.22
N LEU A 81 -6.12 -2.73 3.33
CA LEU A 81 -4.98 -2.13 4.02
C LEU A 81 -4.12 -3.19 4.73
N LEU A 82 -4.74 -4.21 5.33
CA LEU A 82 -4.02 -5.33 5.93
C LEU A 82 -3.26 -6.14 4.87
N TYR A 83 -3.92 -6.40 3.75
CA TYR A 83 -3.34 -7.11 2.61
C TYR A 83 -2.16 -6.34 1.99
N GLU A 84 -2.26 -5.00 1.93
CA GLU A 84 -1.19 -4.10 1.48
C GLU A 84 0.10 -4.28 2.31
N GLU A 85 -0.01 -4.21 3.65
CA GLU A 85 1.14 -4.43 4.53
C GLU A 85 1.70 -5.84 4.41
N PHE A 86 0.84 -6.86 4.37
CA PHE A 86 1.26 -8.25 4.19
C PHE A 86 2.09 -8.41 2.90
N HIS A 87 1.57 -7.88 1.79
CA HIS A 87 2.20 -8.02 0.48
C HIS A 87 3.54 -7.30 0.41
N ILE A 88 3.61 -6.06 0.91
CA ILE A 88 4.83 -5.29 0.81
C ILE A 88 5.96 -5.84 1.69
N ARG A 89 5.65 -6.31 2.90
CA ARG A 89 6.64 -6.95 3.78
C ARG A 89 7.24 -8.19 3.14
N ARG A 90 6.40 -9.03 2.52
CA ARG A 90 6.85 -10.22 1.78
C ARG A 90 7.72 -9.84 0.58
N ARG A 91 7.34 -8.79 -0.16
CA ARG A 91 8.13 -8.28 -1.29
C ARG A 91 9.48 -7.71 -0.85
N SER A 92 9.57 -7.13 0.34
CA SER A 92 10.83 -6.67 0.96
C SER A 92 11.68 -7.81 1.53
N GLY A 93 11.26 -9.07 1.37
CA GLY A 93 12.02 -10.26 1.77
C GLY A 93 11.75 -10.77 3.19
N GLU A 94 10.78 -10.20 3.91
CA GLU A 94 10.36 -10.75 5.20
C GLU A 94 9.54 -12.04 5.04
N SER A 95 9.75 -12.98 5.95
CA SER A 95 8.89 -14.15 6.09
C SER A 95 7.66 -13.77 6.89
N VAL A 96 6.59 -13.39 6.19
CA VAL A 96 5.33 -12.96 6.80
C VAL A 96 4.26 -14.03 6.64
N GLU A 97 3.67 -14.42 7.76
CA GLU A 97 2.60 -15.41 7.83
C GLU A 97 1.24 -14.72 7.87
N ALA A 98 0.27 -15.21 7.09
CA ALA A 98 -1.09 -14.69 7.11
C ALA A 98 -1.77 -14.82 8.49
N SER A 99 -1.38 -15.85 9.26
CA SER A 99 -1.87 -16.09 10.62
C SER A 99 -1.56 -14.94 11.58
N GLU A 100 -0.47 -14.20 11.35
CA GLU A 100 -0.14 -13.00 12.13
C GLU A 100 -1.26 -11.95 12.02
N TYR A 101 -1.82 -11.79 10.83
CA TYR A 101 -2.87 -10.80 10.57
C TYR A 101 -4.23 -11.29 11.07
N THR A 102 -4.57 -12.55 10.87
CA THR A 102 -5.85 -13.09 11.35
C THR A 102 -5.93 -13.15 12.88
N GLN A 103 -4.79 -13.31 13.57
CA GLN A 103 -4.70 -13.22 15.03
C GLN A 103 -4.83 -11.78 15.55
N ASN A 104 -4.17 -10.82 14.91
CA ASN A 104 -4.19 -9.42 15.34
C ASN A 104 -5.49 -8.69 14.93
N PHE A 105 -6.14 -9.13 13.85
CA PHE A 105 -7.33 -8.53 13.28
C PHE A 105 -8.43 -9.59 13.01
N PRO A 106 -8.99 -10.21 14.07
CA PRO A 106 -9.94 -11.32 13.92
C PRO A 106 -11.23 -10.92 13.21
N GLY A 107 -11.62 -9.65 13.26
CA GLY A 107 -12.80 -9.14 12.56
C GLY A 107 -12.66 -9.08 11.04
N GLN A 108 -11.43 -9.15 10.52
CA GLN A 108 -11.09 -9.06 9.11
C GLN A 108 -10.58 -10.40 8.54
N ALA A 109 -10.38 -11.40 9.39
CA ALA A 109 -9.73 -12.66 9.03
C ALA A 109 -10.37 -13.32 7.79
N GLY A 110 -11.69 -13.45 7.76
CA GLY A 110 -12.39 -14.09 6.63
C GLY A 110 -12.18 -13.37 5.30
N GLN A 111 -12.27 -12.03 5.28
CA GLN A 111 -12.05 -11.24 4.06
C GLN A 111 -10.58 -11.23 3.64
N LEU A 112 -9.66 -11.28 4.60
CA LEU A 112 -8.23 -11.35 4.31
C LEU A 112 -7.85 -12.72 3.72
N ASP A 113 -8.41 -13.82 4.23
CA ASP A 113 -8.23 -15.16 3.66
C ASP A 113 -8.74 -15.23 2.21
N GLU A 114 -9.89 -14.61 1.92
CA GLU A 114 -10.40 -14.49 0.55
C GLU A 114 -9.43 -13.73 -0.37
N LEU A 115 -8.92 -12.58 0.07
CA LEU A 115 -7.94 -11.79 -0.71
C LEU A 115 -6.62 -12.53 -0.93
N LEU A 116 -6.15 -13.27 0.06
CA LEU A 116 -4.94 -14.09 -0.05
C LEU A 116 -5.13 -15.29 -1.00
N GLY A 117 -6.35 -15.83 -1.05
CA GLY A 117 -6.70 -16.98 -1.88
C GLY A 117 -6.79 -16.68 -3.38
N THR A 118 -7.11 -15.44 -3.77
CA THR A 118 -7.19 -15.06 -5.19
C THR A 118 -5.82 -14.82 -5.83
N GLY A 119 -4.80 -14.48 -5.05
CA GLY A 119 -3.42 -14.27 -5.52
C GLY A 119 -3.22 -13.03 -6.43
N GLU A 120 -4.28 -12.35 -6.84
CA GLU A 120 -4.24 -11.12 -7.63
C GLU A 120 -4.11 -9.91 -6.69
N TYR A 121 -2.89 -9.40 -6.53
CA TYR A 121 -2.67 -8.12 -5.86
C TYR A 121 -2.87 -6.96 -6.86
N HIS A 122 -3.86 -6.14 -6.60
CA HIS A 122 -3.97 -4.80 -7.17
C HIS A 122 -3.80 -3.81 -6.02
N SER A 123 -2.75 -2.98 -6.08
CA SER A 123 -2.63 -1.88 -5.13
C SER A 123 -3.88 -1.02 -5.23
N THR A 124 -4.57 -0.87 -4.10
CA THR A 124 -5.82 -0.08 -4.03
C THR A 124 -5.55 1.37 -3.69
N ALA A 125 -4.28 1.77 -3.57
CA ALA A 125 -3.91 3.14 -3.32
C ALA A 125 -4.33 4.02 -4.50
N LEU A 126 -5.05 5.10 -4.22
CA LEU A 126 -5.47 6.10 -5.20
C LEU A 126 -4.30 6.85 -5.88
N HIS A 127 -3.05 6.50 -5.57
CA HIS A 127 -1.86 7.21 -6.02
C HIS A 127 -1.45 6.90 -7.47
N ARG A 128 -1.86 5.78 -8.05
CA ARG A 128 -1.39 5.43 -9.40
C ARG A 128 -2.51 5.57 -10.43
N GLY A 129 -2.44 6.65 -11.21
CA GLY A 129 -3.05 6.67 -12.54
C GLY A 129 -2.61 5.42 -13.29
N GLU A 130 -3.56 4.54 -13.59
CA GLU A 130 -3.54 3.47 -14.58
C GLU A 130 -2.16 2.89 -14.93
N THR A 131 -1.65 1.94 -14.14
CA THR A 131 -0.94 0.79 -14.72
C THR A 131 -1.12 -0.40 -13.79
N THR A 132 -2.17 -1.17 -14.04
CA THR A 132 -2.28 -2.56 -13.60
C THR A 132 -1.15 -3.37 -14.22
N LEU A 133 -0.01 -3.48 -13.55
CA LEU A 133 0.90 -4.58 -13.80
C LEU A 133 0.29 -5.82 -13.15
N SER A 134 -0.60 -6.48 -13.90
CA SER A 134 -1.00 -7.86 -13.62
C SER A 134 0.26 -8.72 -13.80
N VAL A 135 0.96 -9.00 -12.70
CA VAL A 135 1.96 -10.07 -12.67
C VAL A 135 1.19 -11.36 -12.41
N SER A 136 0.87 -12.06 -13.51
CA SER A 136 0.43 -13.45 -13.43
C SER A 136 1.57 -14.30 -12.88
N PRO A 137 1.36 -15.13 -11.84
CA PRO A 137 2.34 -16.13 -11.45
C PRO A 137 2.26 -17.31 -12.43
N GLY A 138 2.85 -17.13 -13.61
CA GLY A 138 2.95 -18.14 -14.65
C GLY A 138 4.38 -18.64 -14.79
N SER A 139 4.61 -19.86 -14.28
CA SER A 139 5.56 -20.89 -14.70
C SER A 139 6.80 -20.51 -15.54
N GLY A 140 7.95 -21.01 -15.08
CA GLY A 140 9.27 -20.77 -15.66
C GLY A 140 9.41 -20.94 -17.17
N GLY A 141 10.23 -20.06 -17.73
CA GLY A 141 10.78 -20.10 -19.07
C GLY A 141 12.05 -19.26 -19.06
N THR A 142 13.13 -19.82 -19.60
CA THR A 142 14.50 -19.34 -19.64
C THR A 142 14.64 -17.88 -20.09
N LEU A 143 15.50 -17.13 -19.39
CA LEU A 143 16.11 -15.91 -19.92
C LEU A 143 17.00 -16.31 -21.11
N ASP A 144 16.47 -16.22 -22.32
CA ASP A 144 17.27 -16.25 -23.54
C ASP A 144 16.76 -15.20 -24.53
N ASP A 145 17.73 -14.50 -25.12
CA ASP A 145 17.68 -13.61 -26.28
C ASP A 145 16.81 -12.35 -26.24
N LEU A 146 17.44 -11.24 -25.82
CA LEU A 146 17.12 -9.91 -26.35
C LEU A 146 18.27 -9.43 -27.24
N GLU A 147 18.24 -9.83 -28.51
CA GLU A 147 19.08 -9.24 -29.56
C GLU A 147 18.50 -7.86 -29.95
N VAL A 148 19.25 -6.80 -29.65
CA VAL A 148 18.92 -5.42 -30.03
C VAL A 148 19.42 -5.14 -31.45
N GLY A 149 18.46 -4.96 -32.36
CA GLY A 149 18.50 -3.91 -33.37
C GLY A 149 18.84 -4.34 -34.80
N GLN A 150 17.82 -4.54 -35.63
CA GLN A 150 17.70 -4.18 -37.07
C GLN A 150 16.20 -4.22 -37.44
N ARG A 151 15.61 -3.47 -38.37
CA ARG A 151 15.86 -2.26 -39.17
C ARG A 151 14.55 -2.11 -39.95
N ILE A 152 13.91 -0.94 -40.04
CA ILE A 152 12.79 -0.75 -40.99
C ILE A 152 12.89 0.64 -41.64
N ASP A 153 13.10 0.56 -42.96
CA ASP A 153 13.02 1.51 -44.09
C ASP A 153 13.59 2.94 -43.99
#